data_AF-A0A954EQD8-F1
#
_entry.id   AF-A0A954EQD8-F1
#
_cell.length_a   1.000
_cell.length_b   1.000
_cell.length_c   1.000
_cell.angle_alpha   90.00
_cell.angle_beta   90.00
_cell.angle_gamma   90.00
#
_symmetry.space_group_name_H-M   'P 1'
#
loop_
_entity.id
_entity.type
_entity.pdbx_description
1 polymer ?
#
loop_
_entity_poly.entity_id
_entity_poly.type
_entity_poly.pdbx_seq_one_letter_code
_entity_poly.pdbx_strand_id
1 'polypeptide(L)'
;MNLLTKLFGKLWKPNPRVRRRNHMTTEVFEDRVLLSGSPLPVLMVVADQQDFYYQEYGDTRNSIEASGLDVIVAATSTNPTTPHPNSGQGNDGGVVTPDIALADVSAEDYSAIVFVGGWGSSMYQYDFPGDYNNSLYDGDLATKVVVNDLINDFADADKPLGFICHATMIGAWSDVDGQSLFQDRQVSVPYVGSPAVLYQGMWYGNGVLGQYEQAVANGAIANTASGQYGDNPYSAVDDVVIDHTNGITVITAENWDSAALFGTTIAQTVMDQAEPENQAPTASDALWAIDEHSAVGTSVGTVVASDPDVGQTLEYAIISGNEAGVFNINSATGEITVANSNLLNFETTPQFNLQVQVADNATSPLNATANVTIQLNNIVEPPPASVYQFGTDLVVRGTTSDDTIYVWSGQTAQNVFVWMNGVFYGGFNVPEDGRTVVYGSDGNDQIYATDARSSVAIFGEAGHDRITGGS
;
A
#
# COMPACT_ATOMS: atom_id res chain seq x y z
N MET A 1 44.40 28.48 -45.05
CA MET A 1 43.86 27.62 -46.12
C MET A 1 44.03 26.18 -45.66
N ASN A 2 43.02 25.39 -45.33
CA ASN A 2 41.58 25.58 -45.38
C ASN A 2 40.92 24.92 -44.16
N LEU A 3 39.98 25.64 -43.57
CA LEU A 3 38.92 25.09 -42.73
C LEU A 3 38.17 24.01 -43.53
N LEU A 4 38.12 22.78 -43.03
CA LEU A 4 37.13 21.74 -43.36
C LEU A 4 37.34 20.56 -42.40
N THR A 5 36.96 20.74 -41.13
CA THR A 5 37.05 19.66 -40.11
C THR A 5 35.91 19.72 -39.08
N LYS A 6 34.77 20.31 -39.42
CA LYS A 6 33.56 20.31 -38.59
C LYS A 6 32.34 20.45 -39.48
N LEU A 7 31.74 19.34 -39.91
CA LEU A 7 30.34 19.22 -40.38
C LEU A 7 30.13 17.86 -41.05
N PHE A 8 30.20 16.79 -40.27
CA PHE A 8 29.43 15.57 -40.54
C PHE A 8 28.82 15.12 -39.22
N GLY A 9 27.88 15.93 -38.71
CA GLY A 9 26.84 15.40 -37.85
C GLY A 9 26.05 14.43 -38.71
N LYS A 10 26.14 13.13 -38.39
CA LYS A 10 25.18 12.14 -38.89
C LYS A 10 23.80 12.65 -38.49
N LEU A 11 23.03 13.11 -39.47
CA LEU A 11 21.57 13.12 -39.36
C LEU A 11 21.15 11.66 -39.24
N TRP A 12 21.11 11.14 -38.02
CA TRP A 12 20.36 9.94 -37.73
C TRP A 12 18.90 10.39 -37.62
N LYS A 13 18.09 9.98 -38.60
CA LYS A 13 16.65 10.06 -38.48
C LYS A 13 16.22 8.77 -37.77
N PRO A 14 15.34 8.82 -36.75
CA PRO A 14 14.74 7.60 -36.24
C PRO A 14 14.08 6.88 -37.41
N ASN A 15 14.40 5.61 -37.58
CA ASN A 15 13.75 4.76 -38.57
C ASN A 15 12.25 4.76 -38.21
N PRO A 16 11.32 5.03 -39.13
CA PRO A 16 9.91 5.01 -38.80
C PRO A 16 9.54 3.62 -38.29
N ARG A 17 9.10 3.54 -37.02
CA ARG A 17 8.59 2.33 -36.36
C ARG A 17 7.62 1.63 -37.32
N VAL A 18 7.89 0.36 -37.65
CA VAL A 18 6.99 -0.40 -38.51
C VAL A 18 5.74 -0.69 -37.69
N ARG A 19 4.66 0.05 -37.93
CA ARG A 19 3.33 -0.33 -37.42
C ARG A 19 2.98 -1.70 -38.01
N ARG A 20 3.18 -2.76 -37.23
CA ARG A 20 2.71 -4.10 -37.59
C ARG A 20 1.19 -4.06 -37.59
N ARG A 21 0.59 -4.36 -38.75
CA ARG A 21 -0.87 -4.51 -38.88
C ARG A 21 -1.23 -5.93 -38.46
N ASN A 22 -2.22 -6.03 -37.57
CA ASN A 22 -2.89 -7.24 -37.13
C ASN A 22 -3.20 -8.14 -38.32
N HIS A 23 -2.52 -9.29 -38.40
CA HIS A 23 -2.99 -10.45 -39.15
C HIS A 23 -2.31 -11.70 -38.60
N MET A 24 -2.93 -12.31 -37.60
CA MET A 24 -2.98 -13.76 -37.53
C MET A 24 -4.40 -14.22 -37.20
N THR A 25 -4.76 -15.27 -37.92
CA THR A 25 -6.04 -15.95 -37.95
C THR A 25 -6.44 -16.45 -36.58
N THR A 26 -7.70 -16.21 -36.24
CA THR A 26 -8.44 -16.52 -35.00
C THR A 26 -8.42 -17.99 -34.56
N GLU A 27 -7.70 -18.89 -35.22
CA GLU A 27 -7.86 -20.34 -35.00
C GLU A 27 -7.09 -20.91 -33.79
N VAL A 28 -6.18 -20.18 -33.13
CA VAL A 28 -5.40 -20.71 -31.98
C VAL A 28 -5.95 -20.26 -30.62
N PHE A 29 -6.84 -19.27 -30.56
CA PHE A 29 -7.31 -18.67 -29.30
C PHE A 29 -8.79 -18.90 -28.97
N GLU A 30 -9.57 -19.56 -29.84
CA GLU A 30 -11.04 -19.57 -29.73
C GLU A 30 -11.66 -20.36 -28.55
N ASP A 31 -10.88 -21.03 -27.70
CA ASP A 31 -11.43 -21.81 -26.57
C ASP A 31 -11.06 -21.29 -25.16
N ARG A 32 -10.40 -20.13 -25.02
CA ARG A 32 -10.18 -19.54 -23.68
C ARG A 32 -11.34 -18.63 -23.30
N VAL A 33 -12.15 -19.07 -22.34
CA VAL A 33 -12.99 -18.17 -21.53
C VAL A 33 -12.04 -17.31 -20.69
N LEU A 34 -11.50 -16.24 -21.28
CA LEU A 34 -10.79 -15.21 -20.53
C LEU A 34 -11.81 -14.53 -19.64
N LEU A 35 -11.77 -14.82 -18.35
CA LEU A 35 -12.45 -14.00 -17.36
C LEU A 35 -11.84 -12.60 -17.47
N SER A 36 -12.67 -11.56 -17.52
CA SER A 36 -12.18 -10.19 -17.49
C SER A 36 -11.27 -10.01 -16.26
N GLY A 37 -9.99 -9.71 -16.48
CA GLY A 37 -8.99 -9.54 -15.42
C GLY A 37 -7.98 -10.68 -15.26
N SER A 38 -8.06 -11.79 -16.01
CA SER A 38 -6.97 -12.79 -16.00
C SER A 38 -5.77 -12.31 -16.84
N PRO A 39 -4.53 -12.45 -16.34
CA PRO A 39 -3.34 -12.07 -17.10
C PRO A 39 -3.20 -12.89 -18.40
N LEU A 40 -2.72 -12.22 -19.44
CA LEU A 40 -2.34 -12.85 -20.71
C LEU A 40 -1.10 -13.75 -20.53
N PRO A 41 -0.80 -14.67 -21.48
CA PRO A 41 0.37 -15.53 -21.40
C PRO A 41 1.69 -14.76 -21.30
N VAL A 42 2.74 -15.43 -20.81
CA VAL A 42 4.13 -14.94 -20.87
C VAL A 42 4.78 -15.40 -22.18
N LEU A 43 5.37 -14.48 -22.93
CA LEU A 43 6.17 -14.80 -24.11
C LEU A 43 7.59 -15.18 -23.69
N MET A 44 8.02 -16.40 -24.00
CA MET A 44 9.37 -16.89 -23.70
C MET A 44 10.19 -17.04 -24.98
N VAL A 45 11.24 -16.25 -25.13
CA VAL A 45 12.10 -16.21 -26.30
C VAL A 45 13.34 -17.08 -26.08
N VAL A 46 13.55 -18.05 -26.98
CA VAL A 46 14.76 -18.89 -27.01
C VAL A 46 15.59 -18.59 -28.26
N ALA A 47 16.88 -18.95 -28.24
CA ALA A 47 17.74 -18.86 -29.42
C ALA A 47 17.24 -19.81 -30.53
N ASP A 48 17.12 -19.29 -31.75
CA ASP A 48 16.74 -20.09 -32.91
C ASP A 48 17.90 -21.00 -33.33
N GLN A 49 17.56 -22.19 -33.85
CA GLN A 49 18.47 -23.25 -34.29
C GLN A 49 19.32 -23.91 -33.18
N GLN A 50 20.08 -23.15 -32.38
CA GLN A 50 20.98 -23.74 -31.39
C GLN A 50 21.37 -22.87 -30.19
N ASP A 51 21.94 -23.52 -29.17
CA ASP A 51 22.71 -22.94 -28.06
C ASP A 51 21.95 -22.02 -27.10
N PHE A 52 20.64 -22.23 -26.92
CA PHE A 52 19.96 -21.77 -25.69
C PHE A 52 20.33 -22.68 -24.50
N TYR A 53 20.26 -22.18 -23.27
CA TYR A 53 20.55 -22.99 -22.09
C TYR A 53 19.29 -23.70 -21.58
N TYR A 54 19.28 -25.05 -21.58
CA TYR A 54 18.05 -25.82 -21.35
C TYR A 54 17.46 -25.62 -19.95
N GLN A 55 18.27 -25.64 -18.90
CA GLN A 55 17.77 -25.50 -17.54
C GLN A 55 17.22 -24.09 -17.27
N GLU A 56 17.83 -23.05 -17.84
CA GLU A 56 17.31 -21.67 -17.78
C GLU A 56 15.96 -21.57 -18.47
N TYR A 57 15.75 -22.26 -19.60
CA TYR A 57 14.44 -22.40 -20.24
C TYR A 57 13.45 -23.18 -19.36
N GLY A 58 13.82 -24.41 -18.98
CA GLY A 58 12.93 -25.36 -18.36
C GLY A 58 12.47 -24.94 -16.96
N ASP A 59 13.40 -24.56 -16.09
CA ASP A 59 13.07 -24.20 -14.70
C ASP A 59 12.30 -22.88 -14.64
N THR A 60 12.65 -21.89 -15.47
CA THR A 60 11.90 -20.63 -15.59
C THR A 60 10.46 -20.90 -16.06
N ARG A 61 10.30 -21.68 -17.14
CA ARG A 61 8.97 -22.02 -17.68
C ARG A 61 8.12 -22.75 -16.66
N ASN A 62 8.68 -23.79 -16.04
CA ASN A 62 7.97 -24.60 -15.05
C ASN A 62 7.49 -23.77 -13.87
N SER A 63 8.29 -22.82 -13.38
CA SER A 63 7.87 -21.93 -12.29
C SER A 63 6.77 -20.95 -12.69
N ILE A 64 6.82 -20.40 -13.91
CA ILE A 64 5.75 -19.53 -14.42
C ILE A 64 4.43 -20.30 -14.55
N GLU A 65 4.47 -21.49 -15.16
CA GLU A 65 3.29 -22.35 -15.33
C GLU A 65 2.75 -22.86 -13.99
N ALA A 66 3.61 -23.16 -13.01
CA ALA A 66 3.20 -23.54 -11.66
C ALA A 66 2.44 -22.43 -10.92
N SER A 67 2.69 -21.17 -11.26
CA SER A 67 1.96 -20.00 -10.77
C SER A 67 0.63 -19.74 -11.51
N GLY A 68 0.27 -20.59 -12.48
CA GLY A 68 -0.99 -20.53 -13.21
C GLY A 68 -0.99 -19.64 -14.46
N LEU A 69 0.20 -19.21 -14.92
CA LEU A 69 0.35 -18.43 -16.16
C LEU A 69 0.77 -19.34 -17.31
N ASP A 70 0.11 -19.19 -18.46
CA ASP A 70 0.51 -19.90 -19.67
C ASP A 70 1.81 -19.31 -20.24
N VAL A 71 2.69 -20.17 -20.78
CA VAL A 71 3.93 -19.76 -21.47
C VAL A 71 3.84 -20.11 -22.95
N ILE A 72 4.11 -19.15 -23.82
CA ILE A 72 4.21 -19.33 -25.28
C ILE A 72 5.67 -19.14 -25.70
N VAL A 73 6.25 -20.13 -26.35
CA VAL A 73 7.66 -20.12 -26.74
C VAL A 73 7.82 -19.51 -28.14
N ALA A 74 8.76 -18.57 -28.28
CA ALA A 74 9.07 -17.93 -29.56
C ALA A 74 10.56 -18.01 -29.90
N ALA A 75 10.85 -18.02 -31.19
CA ALA A 75 12.18 -17.82 -31.74
C ALA A 75 12.06 -17.18 -33.15
N THR A 76 13.17 -16.94 -33.83
CA THR A 76 13.15 -16.39 -35.20
C THR A 76 12.32 -17.25 -36.17
N SER A 77 12.25 -18.57 -35.92
CA SER A 77 11.42 -19.51 -36.67
C SER A 77 10.69 -20.48 -35.74
N THR A 78 9.75 -21.25 -36.28
CA THR A 78 9.09 -22.38 -35.56
C THR A 78 9.79 -23.72 -35.81
N ASN A 79 11.04 -23.69 -36.31
CA ASN A 79 11.82 -24.91 -36.47
C ASN A 79 12.34 -25.38 -35.10
N PRO A 80 12.50 -26.70 -34.89
CA PRO A 80 13.10 -27.22 -33.66
C PRO A 80 14.50 -26.64 -33.42
N THR A 81 14.75 -26.14 -32.21
CA THR A 81 16.04 -25.62 -31.75
C THR A 81 16.68 -26.56 -30.73
N THR A 82 18.01 -26.68 -30.78
CA THR A 82 18.77 -27.58 -29.90
C THR A 82 19.48 -26.80 -28.80
N PRO A 83 19.39 -27.21 -27.53
CA PRO A 83 20.07 -26.52 -26.43
C PRO A 83 21.59 -26.73 -26.48
N HIS A 84 22.31 -25.87 -25.78
CA HIS A 84 23.74 -26.03 -25.53
C HIS A 84 24.01 -27.40 -24.89
N PRO A 85 25.07 -28.14 -25.27
CA PRO A 85 25.42 -29.41 -24.65
C PRO A 85 25.63 -29.28 -23.12
N ASN A 86 25.15 -30.25 -22.35
CA ASN A 86 25.28 -30.30 -20.88
C ASN A 86 24.64 -29.10 -20.14
N SER A 87 23.57 -28.52 -20.69
CA SER A 87 22.80 -27.44 -20.08
C SER A 87 21.59 -27.93 -19.25
N GLY A 88 21.56 -29.21 -18.87
CA GLY A 88 20.48 -29.80 -18.07
C GLY A 88 19.40 -30.54 -18.86
N GLN A 89 19.58 -30.75 -20.18
CA GLN A 89 18.59 -31.34 -21.09
C GLN A 89 18.28 -32.84 -20.89
N GLY A 90 18.99 -33.53 -20.01
CA GLY A 90 18.86 -34.97 -19.84
C GLY A 90 19.14 -35.77 -21.11
N ASN A 91 18.62 -36.99 -21.18
CA ASN A 91 18.89 -37.93 -22.28
C ASN A 91 18.06 -37.69 -23.53
N ASP A 92 16.98 -36.90 -23.43
CA ASP A 92 16.04 -36.66 -24.53
C ASP A 92 16.51 -35.51 -25.45
N GLY A 93 17.69 -34.95 -25.17
CA GLY A 93 18.34 -33.92 -25.98
C GLY A 93 17.77 -32.51 -25.79
N GLY A 94 16.60 -32.38 -25.15
CA GLY A 94 15.98 -31.10 -24.78
C GLY A 94 15.62 -30.21 -25.97
N VAL A 95 15.34 -30.81 -27.13
CA VAL A 95 14.91 -30.07 -28.32
C VAL A 95 13.59 -29.37 -28.03
N VAL A 96 13.54 -28.06 -28.31
CA VAL A 96 12.34 -27.23 -28.14
C VAL A 96 11.85 -26.80 -29.52
N THR A 97 10.55 -26.93 -29.76
CA THR A 97 9.91 -26.39 -30.98
C THR A 97 9.16 -25.12 -30.58
N PRO A 98 9.55 -23.94 -31.07
CA PRO A 98 8.84 -22.70 -30.78
C PRO A 98 7.40 -22.73 -31.31
N ASP A 99 6.47 -22.19 -30.53
CA ASP A 99 5.05 -22.11 -30.86
C ASP A 99 4.77 -21.03 -31.92
N ILE A 100 5.57 -19.96 -31.91
CA ILE A 100 5.39 -18.77 -32.77
C ILE A 100 6.72 -18.19 -33.24
N ALA A 101 6.74 -17.60 -34.43
CA ALA A 101 7.89 -16.85 -34.93
C ALA A 101 7.90 -15.41 -34.35
N LEU A 102 9.06 -14.86 -34.03
CA LEU A 102 9.18 -13.50 -33.48
C LEU A 102 8.64 -12.40 -34.41
N ALA A 103 8.66 -12.62 -35.73
CA ALA A 103 8.08 -11.70 -36.71
C ALA A 103 6.55 -11.58 -36.58
N ASP A 104 5.94 -12.59 -35.98
CA ASP A 104 4.50 -12.84 -35.91
C ASP A 104 3.91 -12.47 -34.52
N VAL A 105 4.77 -12.13 -33.55
CA VAL A 105 4.38 -11.70 -32.20
C VAL A 105 3.84 -10.25 -32.20
N SER A 106 2.77 -10.03 -31.42
CA SER A 106 2.28 -8.71 -30.99
C SER A 106 2.38 -8.59 -29.47
N ALA A 107 2.94 -7.49 -28.96
CA ALA A 107 3.07 -7.28 -27.51
C ALA A 107 1.71 -7.21 -26.79
N GLU A 108 0.62 -6.91 -27.51
CA GLU A 108 -0.73 -6.82 -26.93
C GLU A 108 -1.26 -8.18 -26.45
N ASP A 109 -0.76 -9.29 -26.97
CA ASP A 109 -1.24 -10.65 -26.71
C ASP A 109 -0.57 -11.32 -25.50
N TYR A 110 0.35 -10.63 -24.82
CA TYR A 110 1.17 -11.19 -23.73
C TYR A 110 1.26 -10.24 -22.53
N SER A 111 1.47 -10.78 -21.33
CA SER A 111 1.66 -9.98 -20.12
C SER A 111 3.11 -9.57 -19.89
N ALA A 112 4.06 -10.41 -20.32
CA ALA A 112 5.49 -10.19 -20.16
C ALA A 112 6.27 -10.85 -21.30
N ILE A 113 7.51 -10.41 -21.51
CA ILE A 113 8.47 -11.05 -22.42
C ILE A 113 9.71 -11.48 -21.63
N VAL A 114 10.18 -12.70 -21.85
CA VAL A 114 11.30 -13.30 -21.14
C VAL A 114 12.28 -13.88 -22.14
N PHE A 115 13.55 -13.48 -22.08
CA PHE A 115 14.61 -14.00 -22.92
C PHE A 115 15.46 -15.01 -22.15
N VAL A 116 15.55 -16.22 -22.71
CA VAL A 116 16.40 -17.29 -22.18
C VAL A 116 17.85 -17.09 -22.65
N GLY A 117 18.80 -17.35 -21.75
CA GLY A 117 20.22 -17.27 -22.02
C GLY A 117 20.78 -18.45 -22.82
N GLY A 118 22.07 -18.72 -22.60
CA GLY A 118 22.90 -19.49 -23.53
C GLY A 118 23.48 -18.63 -24.65
N TRP A 119 24.63 -19.03 -25.20
CA TRP A 119 25.38 -18.19 -26.15
C TRP A 119 24.63 -17.91 -27.45
N GLY A 120 23.70 -18.79 -27.85
CA GLY A 120 22.84 -18.58 -29.02
C GLY A 120 22.00 -17.31 -28.93
N SER A 121 21.64 -16.87 -27.72
CA SER A 121 20.85 -15.64 -27.48
C SER A 121 21.56 -14.37 -27.99
N SER A 122 22.87 -14.42 -28.25
CA SER A 122 23.65 -13.34 -28.87
C SER A 122 23.07 -12.86 -30.19
N MET A 123 22.38 -13.74 -30.92
CA MET A 123 21.78 -13.42 -32.21
C MET A 123 20.76 -12.27 -32.13
N TYR A 124 20.26 -11.97 -30.93
CA TYR A 124 19.27 -10.94 -30.67
C TYR A 124 19.86 -9.60 -30.20
N GLN A 125 21.18 -9.47 -30.04
CA GLN A 125 21.83 -8.23 -29.60
C GLN A 125 21.78 -7.18 -30.72
N TYR A 126 21.02 -6.10 -30.53
CA TYR A 126 20.69 -5.15 -31.60
C TYR A 126 21.88 -4.28 -32.01
N ASP A 127 22.43 -3.49 -31.08
CA ASP A 127 23.48 -2.51 -31.34
C ASP A 127 24.88 -2.97 -30.86
N PHE A 128 25.07 -4.28 -30.66
CA PHE A 128 26.37 -4.81 -30.26
C PHE A 128 27.41 -4.62 -31.39
N PRO A 129 28.54 -3.94 -31.13
CA PRO A 129 29.50 -3.59 -32.17
C PRO A 129 30.65 -4.60 -32.32
N GLY A 130 30.59 -5.73 -31.61
CA GLY A 130 31.63 -6.74 -31.61
C GLY A 130 31.42 -7.86 -32.65
N ASP A 131 32.45 -8.68 -32.83
CA ASP A 131 32.43 -9.82 -33.75
C ASP A 131 32.28 -11.14 -32.99
N TYR A 132 31.61 -12.13 -33.58
CA TYR A 132 31.48 -13.48 -33.02
C TYR A 132 32.29 -14.52 -33.80
N ASN A 133 32.81 -15.54 -33.11
CA ASN A 133 33.53 -16.63 -33.78
C ASN A 133 32.57 -17.59 -34.49
N ASN A 134 31.40 -17.80 -33.88
CA ASN A 134 30.30 -18.55 -34.47
C ASN A 134 29.38 -17.56 -35.19
N SER A 135 29.29 -17.66 -36.52
CA SER A 135 28.46 -16.75 -37.31
C SER A 135 26.97 -16.88 -37.01
N LEU A 136 26.51 -17.99 -36.41
CA LEU A 136 25.12 -18.15 -35.97
C LEU A 136 24.75 -17.25 -34.78
N TYR A 137 25.75 -16.77 -34.02
CA TYR A 137 25.54 -15.82 -32.93
C TYR A 137 25.43 -14.37 -33.41
N ASP A 138 25.81 -14.10 -34.66
CA ASP A 138 25.60 -12.80 -35.29
C ASP A 138 24.30 -12.82 -36.09
N GLY A 139 23.18 -12.59 -35.42
CA GLY A 139 21.87 -12.58 -36.06
C GLY A 139 21.78 -11.53 -37.17
N ASP A 140 20.96 -11.80 -38.18
CA ASP A 140 20.74 -10.83 -39.24
C ASP A 140 20.03 -9.56 -38.71
N LEU A 141 20.18 -8.46 -39.45
CA LEU A 141 19.62 -7.17 -39.05
C LEU A 141 18.09 -7.22 -38.88
N ALA A 142 17.39 -8.05 -39.67
CA ALA A 142 15.93 -8.15 -39.57
C ALA A 142 15.52 -8.75 -38.23
N THR A 143 16.20 -9.83 -37.81
CA THR A 143 16.00 -10.50 -36.52
C THR A 143 16.28 -9.56 -35.36
N LYS A 144 17.42 -8.86 -35.40
CA LYS A 144 17.81 -7.87 -34.39
C LYS A 144 16.78 -6.73 -34.27
N VAL A 145 16.33 -6.18 -35.39
CA VAL A 145 15.28 -5.14 -35.42
C VAL A 145 13.98 -5.68 -34.83
N VAL A 146 13.56 -6.89 -35.19
CA VAL A 146 12.32 -7.50 -34.69
C VAL A 146 12.34 -7.63 -33.17
N VAL A 147 13.45 -8.07 -32.59
CA VAL A 147 13.58 -8.19 -31.13
C VAL A 147 13.64 -6.83 -30.46
N ASN A 148 14.38 -5.87 -31.02
CA ASN A 148 14.46 -4.53 -30.45
C ASN A 148 13.09 -3.82 -30.47
N ASP A 149 12.33 -3.97 -31.55
CA ASP A 149 10.96 -3.46 -31.65
C ASP A 149 10.07 -4.08 -30.56
N LEU A 150 10.15 -5.40 -30.34
CA LEU A 150 9.40 -6.06 -29.26
C LEU A 150 9.80 -5.54 -27.88
N ILE A 151 11.09 -5.36 -27.61
CA ILE A 151 11.56 -4.76 -26.36
C ILE A 151 10.93 -3.37 -26.15
N ASN A 152 10.91 -2.54 -27.19
CA ASN A 152 10.28 -1.22 -27.13
C ASN A 152 8.76 -1.31 -26.93
N ASP A 153 8.07 -2.22 -27.62
CA ASP A 153 6.61 -2.38 -27.52
C ASP A 153 6.19 -2.84 -26.11
N PHE A 154 6.95 -3.74 -25.47
CA PHE A 154 6.70 -4.15 -24.08
C PHE A 154 7.04 -3.04 -23.08
N ALA A 155 8.14 -2.32 -23.30
CA ALA A 155 8.53 -1.18 -22.46
C ALA A 155 7.50 -0.03 -22.53
N ASP A 156 7.05 0.34 -23.73
CA ASP A 156 6.02 1.38 -23.95
C ASP A 156 4.67 1.01 -23.29
N ALA A 157 4.43 -0.29 -23.08
CA ALA A 157 3.23 -0.83 -22.44
C ALA A 157 3.40 -1.11 -20.93
N ASP A 158 4.55 -0.75 -20.33
CA ASP A 158 4.93 -1.07 -18.94
C ASP A 158 4.77 -2.56 -18.58
N LYS A 159 5.06 -3.43 -19.56
CA LYS A 159 5.03 -4.89 -19.38
C LYS A 159 6.42 -5.39 -18.98
N PRO A 160 6.53 -6.38 -18.07
CA PRO A 160 7.83 -6.82 -17.56
C PRO A 160 8.71 -7.41 -18.66
N LEU A 161 9.99 -7.02 -18.66
CA LEU A 161 11.03 -7.56 -19.53
C LEU A 161 12.03 -8.39 -18.72
N GLY A 162 12.05 -9.69 -18.95
CA GLY A 162 12.91 -10.65 -18.26
C GLY A 162 14.14 -11.04 -19.08
N PHE A 163 15.33 -11.08 -18.45
CA PHE A 163 16.56 -11.57 -19.08
C PHE A 163 17.37 -12.44 -18.10
N ILE A 164 17.61 -13.70 -18.46
CA ILE A 164 18.44 -14.60 -17.64
C ILE A 164 19.78 -14.90 -18.32
N CYS A 165 20.86 -14.91 -17.54
CA CYS A 165 22.19 -15.27 -17.99
C CYS A 165 22.63 -14.45 -19.21
N HIS A 166 23.02 -15.09 -20.30
CA HIS A 166 23.54 -14.40 -21.48
C HIS A 166 22.51 -13.48 -22.14
N ALA A 167 21.21 -13.73 -21.93
CA ALA A 167 20.16 -12.87 -22.46
C ALA A 167 20.22 -11.45 -21.90
N THR A 168 20.89 -11.22 -20.75
CA THR A 168 21.13 -9.88 -20.22
C THR A 168 21.87 -8.99 -21.22
N MET A 169 22.67 -9.55 -22.12
CA MET A 169 23.33 -8.79 -23.18
C MET A 169 22.36 -8.31 -24.26
N ILE A 170 21.20 -8.96 -24.44
CA ILE A 170 20.14 -8.48 -25.32
C ILE A 170 19.60 -7.16 -24.78
N GLY A 171 19.26 -7.12 -23.49
CA GLY A 171 18.82 -5.90 -22.82
C GLY A 171 19.90 -4.82 -22.83
N ALA A 172 21.13 -5.18 -22.47
CA ALA A 172 22.25 -4.25 -22.46
C ALA A 172 22.56 -3.62 -23.84
N TRP A 173 22.28 -4.31 -24.95
CA TRP A 173 22.54 -3.82 -26.32
C TRP A 173 21.28 -3.53 -27.14
N SER A 174 20.14 -3.41 -26.46
CA SER A 174 18.92 -2.89 -27.06
C SER A 174 18.99 -1.36 -27.18
N ASP A 175 18.18 -0.80 -28.05
CA ASP A 175 17.98 0.63 -28.25
C ASP A 175 16.54 0.98 -27.89
N VAL A 176 16.36 1.56 -26.69
CA VAL A 176 15.10 2.08 -26.16
C VAL A 176 15.24 3.60 -26.06
N ASP A 177 14.55 4.31 -26.96
CA ASP A 177 14.62 5.77 -27.10
C ASP A 177 16.03 6.35 -27.23
N GLY A 178 16.93 5.65 -27.94
CA GLY A 178 18.29 6.10 -28.22
C GLY A 178 19.30 5.75 -27.13
N GLN A 179 18.93 4.91 -26.15
CA GLN A 179 19.77 4.46 -25.04
C GLN A 179 19.62 2.95 -24.82
N SER A 180 20.61 2.35 -24.13
CA SER A 180 20.48 0.99 -23.61
C SER A 180 19.27 0.87 -22.69
N LEU A 181 18.51 -0.24 -22.79
CA LEU A 181 17.49 -0.57 -21.79
C LEU A 181 18.11 -0.65 -20.38
N PHE A 182 19.38 -0.99 -20.25
CA PHE A 182 20.03 -1.11 -18.94
C PHE A 182 20.70 0.18 -18.47
N GLN A 183 20.63 1.27 -19.23
CA GLN A 183 21.19 2.57 -18.82
C GLN A 183 20.65 2.99 -17.46
N ASP A 184 21.55 3.16 -16.49
CA ASP A 184 21.29 3.55 -15.09
C ASP A 184 20.40 2.58 -14.29
N ARG A 185 20.22 1.34 -14.74
CA ARG A 185 19.42 0.30 -14.05
C ARG A 185 20.28 -0.68 -13.28
N GLN A 186 19.78 -1.14 -12.13
CA GLN A 186 20.39 -2.26 -11.42
C GLN A 186 20.07 -3.58 -12.13
N VAL A 187 21.08 -4.41 -12.36
CA VAL A 187 20.92 -5.70 -13.04
C VAL A 187 21.80 -6.78 -12.44
N SER A 188 21.33 -8.02 -12.54
CA SER A 188 22.13 -9.22 -12.37
C SER A 188 22.71 -9.65 -13.71
N VAL A 189 24.01 -9.94 -13.76
CA VAL A 189 24.73 -10.35 -14.98
C VAL A 189 25.63 -11.55 -14.69
N PRO A 190 25.74 -12.53 -15.62
CA PRO A 190 26.47 -13.76 -15.37
C PRO A 190 27.99 -13.59 -15.29
N TYR A 191 28.62 -14.32 -14.38
CA TYR A 191 30.07 -14.54 -14.35
C TYR A 191 30.53 -15.59 -15.37
N VAL A 192 30.27 -15.34 -16.65
CA VAL A 192 30.69 -16.23 -17.75
C VAL A 192 31.33 -15.46 -18.90
N GLY A 193 32.17 -16.15 -19.68
CA GLY A 193 32.85 -15.57 -20.83
C GLY A 193 31.88 -15.06 -21.89
N SER A 194 32.31 -14.09 -22.68
CA SER A 194 31.54 -13.61 -23.83
C SER A 194 31.80 -14.50 -25.07
N PRO A 195 30.77 -14.85 -25.86
CA PRO A 195 30.95 -15.52 -27.14
C PRO A 195 31.51 -14.60 -28.23
N ALA A 196 31.64 -13.29 -27.95
CA ALA A 196 32.27 -12.33 -28.85
C ALA A 196 33.81 -12.42 -28.78
N VAL A 197 34.45 -12.33 -29.95
CA VAL A 197 35.90 -12.40 -30.13
C VAL A 197 36.54 -11.04 -29.89
N LEU A 198 35.86 -9.94 -30.21
CA LEU A 198 36.41 -8.60 -30.12
C LEU A 198 35.33 -7.57 -29.75
N TYR A 199 35.60 -6.73 -28.76
CA TYR A 199 34.79 -5.54 -28.43
C TYR A 199 35.75 -4.38 -28.09
N GLN A 200 35.52 -3.17 -28.62
CA GLN A 200 36.41 -2.00 -28.47
C GLN A 200 37.91 -2.24 -28.73
N GLY A 201 38.27 -3.19 -29.60
CA GLY A 201 39.67 -3.54 -29.87
C GLY A 201 40.36 -4.37 -28.78
N MET A 202 39.62 -4.78 -27.74
CA MET A 202 40.07 -5.73 -26.73
C MET A 202 39.50 -7.13 -27.03
N TRP A 203 40.36 -8.13 -26.92
CA TRP A 203 39.98 -9.53 -27.08
C TRP A 203 39.43 -10.02 -25.74
N TYR A 204 38.11 -10.23 -25.67
CA TYR A 204 37.43 -10.71 -24.47
C TYR A 204 37.26 -12.24 -24.44
N GLY A 205 37.85 -12.95 -25.41
CA GLY A 205 37.59 -14.37 -25.65
C GLY A 205 37.69 -15.21 -24.38
N ASN A 206 36.66 -16.00 -24.08
CA ASN A 206 36.49 -16.88 -22.90
C ASN A 206 36.95 -16.32 -21.52
N GLY A 207 37.28 -15.03 -21.42
CA GLY A 207 37.65 -14.37 -20.17
C GLY A 207 36.41 -14.12 -19.35
N VAL A 208 36.45 -14.53 -18.08
CA VAL A 208 35.26 -14.67 -17.21
C VAL A 208 34.57 -13.33 -16.86
N LEU A 209 35.13 -12.19 -17.31
CA LEU A 209 34.61 -10.83 -17.10
C LEU A 209 33.88 -10.20 -18.30
N GLY A 210 33.87 -10.85 -19.47
CA GLY A 210 33.48 -10.19 -20.72
C GLY A 210 32.04 -9.67 -20.77
N GLN A 211 31.09 -10.32 -20.10
CA GLN A 211 29.69 -9.91 -20.11
C GLN A 211 29.39 -8.77 -19.15
N TYR A 212 29.93 -8.83 -17.94
CA TYR A 212 29.88 -7.72 -16.99
C TYR A 212 30.46 -6.45 -17.58
N GLU A 213 31.64 -6.55 -18.22
CA GLU A 213 32.28 -5.41 -18.86
C GLU A 213 31.45 -4.85 -20.02
N GLN A 214 30.74 -5.70 -20.78
CA GLN A 214 29.83 -5.27 -21.84
C GLN A 214 28.60 -4.54 -21.30
N ALA A 215 27.94 -5.09 -20.28
CA ALA A 215 26.76 -4.46 -19.68
C ALA A 215 27.11 -3.12 -19.02
N VAL A 216 28.16 -3.07 -18.20
CA VAL A 216 28.58 -1.83 -17.51
C VAL A 216 29.09 -0.79 -18.51
N ALA A 217 29.77 -1.22 -19.59
CA ALA A 217 30.18 -0.29 -20.65
C ALA A 217 28.99 0.35 -21.37
N ASN A 218 27.80 -0.27 -21.33
CA ASN A 218 26.56 0.28 -21.87
C ASN A 218 25.58 0.76 -20.79
N GLY A 219 26.10 1.19 -19.63
CA GLY A 219 25.37 1.96 -18.63
C GLY A 219 24.71 1.15 -17.51
N ALA A 220 24.84 -0.18 -17.51
CA ALA A 220 24.26 -1.02 -16.47
C ALA A 220 24.96 -0.88 -15.11
N ILE A 221 24.21 -1.00 -14.02
CA ILE A 221 24.73 -1.03 -12.65
C ILE A 221 24.66 -2.47 -12.13
N ALA A 222 25.78 -3.18 -12.13
CA ALA A 222 25.90 -4.52 -11.55
C ALA A 222 26.84 -4.50 -10.33
N ASN A 223 26.29 -4.72 -9.12
CA ASN A 223 27.04 -4.62 -7.88
C ASN A 223 27.68 -5.96 -7.47
N THR A 224 28.99 -6.04 -7.68
CA THR A 224 29.82 -7.22 -7.34
C THR A 224 29.87 -7.52 -5.84
N ALA A 225 29.67 -6.53 -4.97
CA ALA A 225 29.65 -6.72 -3.52
C ALA A 225 28.31 -7.28 -3.00
N SER A 226 27.26 -7.19 -3.82
CA SER A 226 25.89 -7.63 -3.49
C SER A 226 25.47 -8.88 -4.26
N GLY A 227 26.41 -9.61 -4.87
CA GLY A 227 26.12 -10.88 -5.57
C GLY A 227 25.54 -10.74 -6.98
N GLN A 228 25.28 -9.52 -7.47
CA GLN A 228 24.70 -9.25 -8.79
C GLN A 228 25.66 -9.57 -9.97
N TYR A 229 26.83 -10.11 -9.66
CA TYR A 229 27.84 -10.62 -10.59
C TYR A 229 28.75 -11.61 -9.88
N GLY A 230 28.76 -12.87 -10.33
CA GLY A 230 29.53 -13.95 -9.73
C GLY A 230 28.75 -14.65 -8.64
N ASP A 231 28.37 -15.91 -8.90
CA ASP A 231 27.84 -16.90 -7.96
C ASP A 231 28.37 -16.63 -6.54
N ASN A 232 27.51 -16.00 -5.74
CA ASN A 232 27.72 -15.92 -4.32
C ASN A 232 27.39 -17.32 -3.78
N PRO A 233 28.37 -18.12 -3.32
CA PRO A 233 28.18 -19.55 -3.02
C PRO A 233 27.30 -19.81 -1.79
N TYR A 234 26.58 -18.81 -1.30
CA TYR A 234 25.80 -18.83 -0.08
C TYR A 234 24.28 -18.69 -0.28
N SER A 235 23.75 -18.32 -1.47
CA SER A 235 22.29 -18.18 -1.66
C SER A 235 21.83 -17.83 -3.09
N ALA A 236 20.91 -18.62 -3.66
CA ALA A 236 20.17 -18.35 -4.91
C ALA A 236 19.19 -17.14 -4.83
N VAL A 237 19.13 -16.44 -3.69
CA VAL A 237 18.23 -15.29 -3.44
C VAL A 237 18.85 -13.96 -3.90
N ASP A 238 20.16 -13.91 -4.14
CA ASP A 238 20.86 -12.67 -4.54
C ASP A 238 20.96 -12.48 -6.07
N ASP A 239 20.47 -13.45 -6.86
CA ASP A 239 20.76 -13.53 -8.30
C ASP A 239 19.64 -12.98 -9.18
N VAL A 240 18.46 -12.68 -8.61
CA VAL A 240 17.31 -12.09 -9.32
C VAL A 240 17.13 -10.63 -8.90
N VAL A 241 17.30 -9.71 -9.85
CA VAL A 241 17.15 -8.27 -9.63
C VAL A 241 15.92 -7.75 -10.39
N ILE A 242 15.05 -7.04 -9.68
CA ILE A 242 13.94 -6.28 -10.26
C ILE A 242 14.31 -4.81 -10.20
N ASP A 243 14.35 -4.15 -11.35
CA ASP A 243 14.52 -2.70 -11.47
C ASP A 243 13.28 -2.11 -12.13
N HIS A 244 12.66 -1.12 -11.47
CA HIS A 244 11.57 -0.35 -12.03
C HIS A 244 11.98 1.12 -12.12
N THR A 245 12.54 1.49 -13.27
CA THR A 245 13.06 2.83 -13.54
C THR A 245 12.40 3.39 -14.79
N ASN A 246 11.93 4.64 -14.70
CA ASN A 246 11.25 5.36 -15.79
C ASN A 246 9.99 4.66 -16.33
N GLY A 247 9.23 3.96 -15.48
CA GLY A 247 8.01 3.26 -15.89
C GLY A 247 8.27 2.03 -16.77
N ILE A 248 9.45 1.41 -16.61
CA ILE A 248 9.81 0.17 -17.29
C ILE A 248 10.31 -0.82 -16.25
N THR A 249 9.67 -1.98 -16.18
CA THR A 249 10.05 -3.07 -15.28
C THR A 249 11.01 -4.04 -15.98
N VAL A 250 12.23 -4.13 -15.48
CA VAL A 250 13.27 -5.06 -15.95
C VAL A 250 13.57 -6.07 -14.84
N ILE A 251 13.52 -7.36 -15.19
CA ILE A 251 13.86 -8.46 -14.28
C ILE A 251 15.07 -9.18 -14.88
N THR A 252 16.14 -9.30 -14.10
CA THR A 252 17.37 -9.97 -14.55
C THR A 252 17.75 -11.09 -13.61
N ALA A 253 18.30 -12.17 -14.16
CA ALA A 253 18.75 -13.34 -13.41
C ALA A 253 20.16 -13.75 -13.84
N GLU A 254 20.98 -14.20 -12.89
CA GLU A 254 22.39 -14.49 -13.16
C GLU A 254 22.54 -15.74 -14.02
N ASN A 255 22.05 -16.90 -13.56
CA ASN A 255 22.40 -18.18 -14.16
C ASN A 255 21.31 -19.25 -13.93
N TRP A 256 21.58 -20.49 -14.33
CA TRP A 256 20.64 -21.61 -14.26
C TRP A 256 20.17 -21.98 -12.84
N ASP A 257 20.93 -21.66 -11.78
CA ASP A 257 20.52 -21.86 -10.39
C ASP A 257 19.35 -20.95 -9.97
N SER A 258 19.28 -19.75 -10.56
CA SER A 258 18.31 -18.70 -10.28
C SER A 258 17.06 -18.81 -11.16
N ALA A 259 17.04 -19.71 -12.14
CA ALA A 259 15.98 -19.83 -13.15
C ALA A 259 14.59 -20.07 -12.54
N ALA A 260 14.49 -20.95 -11.54
CA ALA A 260 13.21 -21.21 -10.86
C ALA A 260 12.69 -20.00 -10.08
N LEU A 261 13.60 -19.27 -9.40
CA LEU A 261 13.24 -18.03 -8.69
C LEU A 261 12.85 -16.94 -9.68
N PHE A 262 13.63 -16.77 -10.75
CA PHE A 262 13.36 -15.83 -11.83
C PHE A 262 11.97 -16.03 -12.44
N GLY A 263 11.59 -17.27 -12.76
CA GLY A 263 10.24 -17.59 -13.24
C GLY A 263 9.15 -17.26 -12.23
N THR A 264 9.38 -17.53 -10.95
CA THR A 264 8.44 -17.17 -9.87
C THR A 264 8.30 -15.65 -9.75
N THR A 265 9.41 -14.91 -9.84
CA THR A 265 9.44 -13.44 -9.78
C THR A 265 8.71 -12.82 -10.97
N ILE A 266 8.89 -13.34 -12.18
CA ILE A 266 8.14 -12.89 -13.36
C ILE A 266 6.64 -13.11 -13.14
N ALA A 267 6.25 -14.30 -12.70
CA ALA A 267 4.84 -14.62 -12.48
C ALA A 267 4.21 -13.71 -11.42
N GLN A 268 4.90 -13.49 -10.30
CA GLN A 268 4.42 -12.59 -9.26
C GLN A 268 4.27 -11.15 -9.79
N THR A 269 5.26 -10.66 -10.53
CA THR A 269 5.21 -9.30 -11.13
C THR A 269 4.02 -9.16 -12.08
N VAL A 270 3.76 -10.16 -12.92
CA VAL A 270 2.61 -10.18 -13.83
C VAL A 270 1.29 -10.20 -13.07
N MET A 271 1.19 -11.02 -12.02
CA MET A 271 -0.02 -11.09 -11.19
C MET A 271 -0.27 -9.77 -10.45
N ASP A 272 0.77 -9.17 -9.88
CA ASP A 272 0.68 -7.89 -9.15
C ASP A 272 0.25 -6.75 -10.09
N GLN A 273 0.69 -6.75 -11.35
CA GLN A 273 0.26 -5.78 -12.36
C GLN A 273 -1.15 -6.07 -12.93
N ALA A 274 -1.66 -7.29 -12.76
CA ALA A 274 -2.99 -7.69 -13.22
C ALA A 274 -4.10 -7.40 -12.19
N GLU A 275 -3.76 -7.24 -10.91
CA GLU A 275 -4.71 -6.82 -9.89
C GLU A 275 -5.20 -5.39 -10.17
N PRO A 276 -6.52 -5.11 -10.03
CA PRO A 276 -7.01 -3.75 -10.13
C PRO A 276 -6.29 -2.87 -9.09
N GLU A 277 -5.93 -1.64 -9.46
CA GLU A 277 -5.37 -0.68 -8.51
C GLU A 277 -6.28 -0.58 -7.28
N ASN A 278 -5.67 -0.71 -6.09
CA ASN A 278 -6.38 -0.60 -4.82
C ASN A 278 -7.12 0.75 -4.75
N GLN A 279 -8.40 0.70 -4.39
CA GLN A 279 -9.27 1.85 -4.25
C GLN A 279 -9.53 2.11 -2.77
N ALA A 280 -9.54 3.39 -2.39
CA ALA A 280 -9.79 3.75 -1.01
C ALA A 280 -11.21 3.32 -0.57
N PRO A 281 -11.38 2.86 0.67
CA PRO A 281 -12.71 2.62 1.22
C PRO A 281 -13.52 3.92 1.26
N THR A 282 -14.83 3.77 1.44
CA THR A 282 -15.75 4.87 1.69
C THR A 282 -16.37 4.68 3.06
N ALA A 283 -16.42 5.73 3.87
CA ALA A 283 -17.03 5.72 5.20
C ALA A 283 -18.09 6.81 5.31
N SER A 284 -19.21 6.50 5.95
CA SER A 284 -20.34 7.44 6.10
C SER A 284 -20.32 8.13 7.45
N ASP A 285 -20.48 9.46 7.44
CA ASP A 285 -20.74 10.24 8.64
C ASP A 285 -22.01 9.76 9.35
N ALA A 286 -22.04 9.86 10.68
CA ALA A 286 -23.14 9.38 11.49
C ALA A 286 -23.55 10.36 12.59
N LEU A 287 -24.84 10.37 12.91
CA LEU A 287 -25.42 11.09 14.04
C LEU A 287 -26.28 10.10 14.84
N TRP A 288 -25.90 9.89 16.10
CA TRP A 288 -26.62 9.03 17.02
C TRP A 288 -26.93 9.76 18.32
N ALA A 289 -27.89 9.23 19.06
CA ALA A 289 -28.23 9.72 20.39
C ALA A 289 -28.29 8.54 21.37
N ILE A 290 -27.71 8.73 22.55
CA ILE A 290 -27.78 7.80 23.66
C ILE A 290 -28.16 8.55 24.93
N ASP A 291 -28.75 7.86 25.89
CA ASP A 291 -29.04 8.49 27.17
C ASP A 291 -27.75 8.70 27.95
N GLU A 292 -27.66 9.78 28.70
CA GLU A 292 -26.63 9.91 29.74
C GLU A 292 -26.73 8.77 30.75
N HIS A 293 -25.62 8.46 31.44
CA HIS A 293 -25.52 7.28 32.32
C HIS A 293 -25.75 5.92 31.65
N SER A 294 -25.76 5.84 30.32
CA SER A 294 -25.79 4.56 29.61
C SER A 294 -24.69 3.64 30.12
N ALA A 295 -25.03 2.39 30.43
CA ALA A 295 -24.12 1.43 31.04
C ALA A 295 -22.92 1.12 30.11
N VAL A 296 -21.77 0.75 30.69
CA VAL A 296 -20.62 0.25 29.93
C VAL A 296 -21.03 -0.96 29.08
N GLY A 297 -20.62 -0.97 27.81
CA GLY A 297 -21.00 -1.98 26.82
C GLY A 297 -22.31 -1.67 26.09
N THR A 298 -23.03 -0.59 26.43
CA THR A 298 -24.18 -0.15 25.64
C THR A 298 -23.76 0.18 24.21
N SER A 299 -24.44 -0.39 23.23
CA SER A 299 -24.22 -0.11 21.80
C SER A 299 -24.73 1.28 21.45
N VAL A 300 -23.88 2.09 20.84
CA VAL A 300 -24.19 3.47 20.40
C VAL A 300 -24.62 3.46 18.94
N GLY A 301 -23.91 2.69 18.11
CA GLY A 301 -24.13 2.59 16.67
C GLY A 301 -22.97 1.90 15.97
N THR A 302 -23.10 1.69 14.67
CA THR A 302 -22.09 1.04 13.84
C THR A 302 -21.73 1.95 12.67
N VAL A 303 -20.45 2.26 12.51
CA VAL A 303 -19.96 3.05 11.37
C VAL A 303 -20.11 2.22 10.11
N VAL A 304 -20.79 2.79 9.11
CA VAL A 304 -21.00 2.13 7.82
C VAL A 304 -19.88 2.52 6.87
N ALA A 305 -19.14 1.52 6.39
CA ALA A 305 -18.15 1.68 5.34
C ALA A 305 -18.23 0.56 4.31
N SER A 306 -17.70 0.83 3.12
CA SER A 306 -17.63 -0.12 2.01
C SER A 306 -16.38 0.10 1.19
N ASP A 307 -15.86 -0.99 0.64
CA ASP A 307 -14.69 -0.99 -0.24
C ASP A 307 -15.09 -1.48 -1.65
N PRO A 308 -14.64 -0.83 -2.73
CA PRO A 308 -14.83 -1.33 -4.09
C PRO A 308 -14.10 -2.65 -4.36
N ASP A 309 -13.04 -2.95 -3.62
CA ASP A 309 -12.15 -4.07 -3.88
C ASP A 309 -12.68 -5.37 -3.25
N VAL A 310 -12.93 -6.35 -4.12
CA VAL A 310 -13.60 -7.60 -3.73
C VAL A 310 -12.67 -8.46 -2.88
N GLY A 311 -13.16 -8.89 -1.71
CA GLY A 311 -12.45 -9.83 -0.84
C GLY A 311 -11.52 -9.16 0.18
N GLN A 312 -11.39 -7.84 0.13
CA GLN A 312 -10.70 -7.08 1.17
C GLN A 312 -11.56 -6.96 2.45
N THR A 313 -10.89 -6.76 3.58
CA THR A 313 -11.53 -6.56 4.90
C THR A 313 -11.17 -5.19 5.44
N LEU A 314 -12.11 -4.58 6.18
CA LEU A 314 -11.95 -3.24 6.73
C LEU A 314 -11.58 -3.26 8.21
N GLU A 315 -10.66 -2.38 8.61
CA GLU A 315 -10.26 -2.14 9.99
C GLU A 315 -10.67 -0.74 10.47
N TYR A 316 -11.29 -0.66 11.65
CA TYR A 316 -11.89 0.57 12.20
C TYR A 316 -11.16 1.06 13.45
N ALA A 317 -10.93 2.37 13.55
CA ALA A 317 -10.32 3.00 14.72
C ALA A 317 -10.88 4.40 14.99
N ILE A 318 -11.07 4.75 16.27
CA ILE A 318 -11.34 6.14 16.67
C ILE A 318 -9.99 6.85 16.78
N ILE A 319 -9.76 7.85 15.92
CA ILE A 319 -8.48 8.55 15.81
C ILE A 319 -8.48 9.93 16.49
N SER A 320 -9.64 10.50 16.78
CA SER A 320 -9.76 11.72 17.59
C SER A 320 -11.14 11.88 18.24
N GLY A 321 -11.25 12.77 19.25
CA GLY A 321 -12.51 13.13 19.90
C GLY A 321 -12.93 12.19 21.04
N ASN A 322 -12.06 11.25 21.38
CA ASN A 322 -12.26 10.24 22.42
C ASN A 322 -11.06 10.14 23.38
N GLU A 323 -10.38 11.26 23.61
CA GLU A 323 -9.13 11.32 24.39
C GLU A 323 -9.33 10.86 25.85
N ALA A 324 -10.54 11.01 26.38
CA ALA A 324 -10.92 10.56 27.71
C ALA A 324 -11.35 9.08 27.78
N GLY A 325 -11.38 8.36 26.64
CA GLY A 325 -11.77 6.95 26.57
C GLY A 325 -13.23 6.71 26.94
N VAL A 326 -14.13 7.57 26.44
CA VAL A 326 -15.59 7.48 26.70
C VAL A 326 -16.20 6.32 25.93
N PHE A 327 -15.70 6.06 24.71
CA PHE A 327 -16.19 5.04 23.80
C PHE A 327 -15.11 4.02 23.42
N ASN A 328 -15.53 2.81 23.08
CA ASN A 328 -14.72 1.80 22.39
C ASN A 328 -15.27 1.61 20.97
N ILE A 329 -14.41 1.19 20.04
CA ILE A 329 -14.83 0.71 18.72
C ILE A 329 -14.33 -0.71 18.49
N ASN A 330 -15.18 -1.57 17.94
CA ASN A 330 -14.77 -2.88 17.46
C ASN A 330 -14.06 -2.73 16.11
N SER A 331 -12.78 -3.13 16.04
CA SER A 331 -11.96 -2.92 14.85
C SER A 331 -12.40 -3.70 13.62
N ALA A 332 -13.18 -4.78 13.76
CA ALA A 332 -13.64 -5.59 12.64
C ALA A 332 -15.06 -5.21 12.17
N THR A 333 -15.88 -4.64 13.05
CA THR A 333 -17.30 -4.37 12.74
C THR A 333 -17.66 -2.89 12.69
N GLY A 334 -16.80 -2.01 13.22
CA GLY A 334 -17.10 -0.58 13.34
C GLY A 334 -18.14 -0.24 14.40
N GLU A 335 -18.55 -1.20 15.25
CA GLU A 335 -19.50 -0.95 16.35
C GLU A 335 -18.86 -0.12 17.46
N ILE A 336 -19.48 1.02 17.77
CA ILE A 336 -19.12 1.89 18.87
C ILE A 336 -19.96 1.55 20.11
N THR A 337 -19.28 1.38 21.24
CA THR A 337 -19.90 1.04 22.53
C THR A 337 -19.41 1.98 23.63
N VAL A 338 -20.20 2.14 24.69
CA VAL A 338 -19.81 2.92 25.86
C VAL A 338 -18.68 2.21 26.62
N ALA A 339 -17.55 2.89 26.81
CA ALA A 339 -16.42 2.40 27.59
C ALA A 339 -16.42 2.97 29.02
N ASN A 340 -16.88 4.21 29.20
CA ASN A 340 -16.92 4.86 30.52
C ASN A 340 -18.23 5.65 30.72
N SER A 341 -19.17 5.02 31.43
CA SER A 341 -20.49 5.59 31.72
C SER A 341 -20.43 6.88 32.56
N ASN A 342 -19.42 7.04 33.44
CA ASN A 342 -19.31 8.22 34.31
C ASN A 342 -18.97 9.51 33.56
N LEU A 343 -18.52 9.40 32.31
CA LEU A 343 -18.21 10.54 31.44
C LEU A 343 -19.39 10.92 30.54
N LEU A 344 -20.48 10.15 30.57
CA LEU A 344 -21.74 10.48 29.88
C LEU A 344 -22.61 11.30 30.82
N ASN A 345 -22.38 12.60 30.85
CA ASN A 345 -23.15 13.56 31.64
C ASN A 345 -23.57 14.74 30.76
N PHE A 346 -24.87 14.96 30.63
CA PHE A 346 -25.46 15.94 29.73
C PHE A 346 -25.11 17.38 30.12
N GLU A 347 -25.15 17.69 31.42
CA GLU A 347 -24.90 19.03 31.96
C GLU A 347 -23.48 19.53 31.71
N THR A 348 -22.51 18.61 31.55
CA THR A 348 -21.11 18.94 31.31
C THR A 348 -20.71 18.75 29.84
N THR A 349 -21.08 17.62 29.23
CA THR A 349 -20.67 17.25 27.87
C THR A 349 -21.87 16.68 27.10
N PRO A 350 -22.74 17.54 26.56
CA PRO A 350 -23.97 17.09 25.90
C PRO A 350 -23.75 16.41 24.54
N GLN A 351 -22.54 16.48 23.99
CA GLN A 351 -22.20 15.85 22.71
C GLN A 351 -20.73 15.46 22.62
N PHE A 352 -20.46 14.41 21.84
CA PHE A 352 -19.12 13.97 21.45
C PHE A 352 -19.00 13.96 19.93
N ASN A 353 -17.88 14.45 19.41
CA ASN A 353 -17.57 14.42 17.99
C ASN A 353 -16.32 13.58 17.78
N LEU A 354 -16.50 12.39 17.23
CA LEU A 354 -15.42 11.44 16.96
C LEU A 354 -15.01 11.52 15.50
N GLN A 355 -13.72 11.34 15.24
CA GLN A 355 -13.25 11.00 13.91
C GLN A 355 -12.88 9.52 13.90
N VAL A 356 -13.54 8.76 13.03
CA VAL A 356 -13.31 7.32 12.85
C VAL A 356 -12.58 7.12 11.53
N GLN A 357 -11.46 6.41 11.56
CA GLN A 357 -10.76 5.95 10.37
C GLN A 357 -11.19 4.53 10.03
N VAL A 358 -11.32 4.26 8.74
CA VAL A 358 -11.51 2.94 8.16
C VAL A 358 -10.40 2.69 7.16
N ALA A 359 -9.64 1.62 7.33
CA ALA A 359 -8.55 1.23 6.44
C ALA A 359 -8.83 -0.13 5.79
N ASP A 360 -8.42 -0.29 4.55
CA ASP A 360 -8.41 -1.59 3.87
C ASP A 360 -7.19 -2.44 4.30
N ASN A 361 -7.14 -3.69 3.82
CA ASN A 361 -6.06 -4.62 4.12
C ASN A 361 -5.17 -4.94 2.92
N ALA A 362 -5.10 -4.06 1.91
CA ALA A 362 -4.22 -4.23 0.77
C ALA A 362 -2.74 -4.14 1.16
N THR A 363 -1.85 -4.59 0.28
CA THR A 363 -0.39 -4.52 0.48
C THR A 363 0.10 -3.07 0.65
N SER A 364 -0.54 -2.13 -0.06
CA SER A 364 -0.39 -0.68 0.14
C SER A 364 -1.75 -0.11 0.56
N PRO A 365 -2.05 -0.06 1.87
CA PRO A 365 -3.39 0.20 2.34
C PRO A 365 -3.81 1.66 2.16
N LEU A 366 -5.07 1.86 1.78
CA LEU A 366 -5.73 3.16 1.73
C LEU A 366 -6.74 3.28 2.88
N ASN A 367 -7.18 4.52 3.15
CA ASN A 367 -8.09 4.79 4.24
C ASN A 367 -9.06 5.93 3.94
N ALA A 368 -10.18 5.91 4.65
CA ALA A 368 -11.17 6.97 4.69
C ALA A 368 -11.51 7.32 6.14
N THR A 369 -12.14 8.48 6.31
CA THR A 369 -12.58 8.97 7.61
C THR A 369 -14.06 9.31 7.61
N ALA A 370 -14.74 9.01 8.72
CA ALA A 370 -16.10 9.43 9.01
C ALA A 370 -16.14 10.30 10.27
N ASN A 371 -16.96 11.35 10.25
CA ASN A 371 -17.31 12.13 11.43
C ASN A 371 -18.53 11.51 12.09
N VAL A 372 -18.40 11.18 13.37
CA VAL A 372 -19.48 10.59 14.18
C VAL A 372 -19.83 11.55 15.29
N THR A 373 -21.06 12.06 15.29
CA THR A 373 -21.60 12.88 16.37
C THR A 373 -22.52 12.03 17.25
N ILE A 374 -22.22 11.99 18.55
CA ILE A 374 -23.03 11.30 19.56
C ILE A 374 -23.63 12.37 20.47
N GLN A 375 -24.95 12.50 20.46
CA GLN A 375 -25.69 13.40 21.33
C GLN A 375 -26.14 12.65 22.59
N LEU A 376 -26.06 13.32 23.74
CA LEU A 376 -26.66 12.80 24.95
C LEU A 376 -28.11 13.26 25.07
N ASN A 377 -29.01 12.34 25.39
CA ASN A 377 -30.33 12.70 25.90
C ASN A 377 -30.20 12.99 27.40
N ASN A 378 -30.76 14.12 27.82
CA ASN A 378 -30.87 14.46 29.23
C ASN A 378 -31.89 13.54 29.91
N ILE A 379 -31.45 12.81 30.94
CA ILE A 379 -32.30 12.15 31.90
C ILE A 379 -32.47 13.11 33.07
N VAL A 380 -33.68 13.64 33.26
CA VAL A 380 -33.97 14.57 34.36
C VAL A 380 -33.63 13.92 35.70
N GLU A 381 -32.60 14.46 36.33
CA GLU A 381 -32.19 14.09 37.68
C GLU A 381 -33.04 14.85 38.72
N PRO A 382 -33.48 14.20 39.80
CA PRO A 382 -34.03 14.95 40.92
C PRO A 382 -32.96 15.91 41.46
N PRO A 383 -33.33 17.13 41.90
CA PRO A 383 -32.39 18.00 42.59
C PRO A 383 -31.75 17.21 43.75
N PRO A 384 -30.45 17.41 44.04
CA PRO A 384 -29.81 16.68 45.12
C PRO A 384 -30.59 16.87 46.43
N ALA A 385 -30.69 15.82 47.25
CA ALA A 385 -31.50 15.79 48.47
C ALA A 385 -31.14 16.86 49.53
N SER A 386 -30.12 17.67 49.26
CA SER A 386 -29.65 18.79 50.05
C SER A 386 -30.59 19.99 50.07
N VAL A 387 -31.55 20.15 49.13
CA VAL A 387 -32.48 21.29 49.18
C VAL A 387 -33.93 20.83 49.05
N TYR A 388 -34.74 21.02 50.11
CA TYR A 388 -36.12 20.54 50.16
C TYR A 388 -37.02 21.36 51.10
N GLN A 389 -38.34 21.32 50.88
CA GLN A 389 -39.32 21.98 51.73
C GLN A 389 -39.72 21.08 52.92
N PHE A 390 -39.73 21.62 54.14
CA PHE A 390 -40.23 20.96 55.35
C PHE A 390 -41.26 21.82 56.07
N GLY A 391 -42.54 21.52 55.86
CA GLY A 391 -43.62 22.41 56.30
C GLY A 391 -43.55 23.74 55.54
N THR A 392 -43.46 24.85 56.27
CA THR A 392 -43.27 26.19 55.70
C THR A 392 -41.79 26.54 55.52
N ASP A 393 -40.86 25.72 56.01
CA ASP A 393 -39.43 26.03 55.94
C ASP A 393 -38.77 25.44 54.68
N LEU A 394 -37.82 26.19 54.10
CA LEU A 394 -36.89 25.66 53.09
C LEU A 394 -35.65 25.17 53.80
N VAL A 395 -35.30 23.90 53.65
CA VAL A 395 -34.11 23.30 54.25
C VAL A 395 -33.02 23.14 53.20
N VAL A 396 -31.83 23.65 53.50
CA VAL A 396 -30.58 23.47 52.75
C VAL A 396 -29.62 22.69 53.65
N ARG A 397 -29.07 21.57 53.18
CA ARG A 397 -28.09 20.75 53.90
C ARG A 397 -26.83 20.60 53.08
N GLY A 398 -25.69 20.97 53.64
CA GLY A 398 -24.39 20.60 53.12
C GLY A 398 -24.16 19.10 53.13
N THR A 399 -22.99 18.74 52.64
CA THR A 399 -22.41 17.41 52.58
C THR A 399 -21.57 17.15 53.84
N THR A 400 -20.74 16.10 53.81
CA THR A 400 -19.75 15.85 54.87
C THR A 400 -18.35 16.37 54.50
N SER A 401 -18.26 17.25 53.50
CA SER A 401 -17.03 17.88 53.02
C SER A 401 -17.17 19.40 53.12
N ASP A 402 -16.05 20.13 53.07
CA ASP A 402 -16.06 21.60 53.08
C ASP A 402 -16.96 22.16 51.95
N ASP A 403 -18.06 22.79 52.34
CA ASP A 403 -19.04 23.35 51.41
C ASP A 403 -18.97 24.88 51.34
N THR A 404 -19.25 25.41 50.15
CA THR A 404 -19.54 26.84 49.97
C THR A 404 -21.00 27.02 49.60
N ILE A 405 -21.81 27.52 50.55
CA ILE A 405 -23.26 27.68 50.40
C ILE A 405 -23.60 29.17 50.30
N TYR A 406 -24.34 29.54 49.26
CA TYR A 406 -24.93 30.87 49.11
C TYR A 406 -26.46 30.78 49.16
N VAL A 407 -27.05 31.56 50.05
CA VAL A 407 -28.50 31.76 50.15
C VAL A 407 -28.81 33.25 49.94
N TRP A 408 -29.66 33.55 48.97
CA TRP A 408 -29.98 34.92 48.60
C TRP A 408 -31.50 35.12 48.45
N SER A 409 -32.06 36.19 49.02
CA SER A 409 -33.46 36.53 48.75
C SER A 409 -33.58 37.37 47.48
N GLY A 410 -34.57 37.03 46.66
CA GLY A 410 -34.98 37.83 45.51
C GLY A 410 -35.72 39.12 45.89
N GLN A 411 -36.48 39.65 44.93
CA GLN A 411 -37.22 40.90 45.13
C GLN A 411 -38.27 40.84 46.24
N THR A 412 -38.72 39.64 46.63
CA THR A 412 -39.65 39.41 47.74
C THR A 412 -38.99 38.52 48.80
N ALA A 413 -39.37 38.70 50.06
CA ALA A 413 -38.92 37.83 51.17
C ALA A 413 -39.25 36.35 50.91
N GLN A 414 -40.28 36.08 50.13
CA GLN A 414 -40.74 34.73 49.85
C GLN A 414 -39.92 34.04 48.75
N ASN A 415 -39.08 34.72 47.97
CA ASN A 415 -38.29 34.06 46.92
C ASN A 415 -36.83 33.92 47.36
N VAL A 416 -36.35 32.69 47.51
CA VAL A 416 -35.00 32.37 48.00
C VAL A 416 -34.24 31.53 46.98
N PHE A 417 -33.03 31.96 46.65
CA PHE A 417 -32.14 31.29 45.71
C PHE A 417 -30.99 30.60 46.44
N VAL A 418 -30.63 29.39 46.01
CA VAL A 418 -29.61 28.57 46.66
C VAL A 418 -28.52 28.18 45.66
N TRP A 419 -27.26 28.37 46.05
CA TRP A 419 -26.10 27.76 45.39
C TRP A 419 -25.28 26.98 46.41
N MET A 420 -24.68 25.88 45.96
CA MET A 420 -23.73 25.09 46.74
C MET A 420 -22.60 24.63 45.84
N ASN A 421 -21.36 24.92 46.22
CA ASN A 421 -20.14 24.56 45.47
C ASN A 421 -20.17 24.99 43.99
N GLY A 422 -20.78 26.16 43.73
CA GLY A 422 -20.92 26.72 42.38
C GLY A 422 -22.12 26.20 41.57
N VAL A 423 -22.84 25.19 42.07
CA VAL A 423 -24.06 24.65 41.44
C VAL A 423 -25.27 25.45 41.90
N PHE A 424 -26.14 25.84 40.97
CA PHE A 424 -27.40 26.53 41.25
C PHE A 424 -28.51 25.52 41.48
N TYR A 425 -29.18 25.60 42.64
CA TYR A 425 -30.25 24.67 43.03
C TYR A 425 -31.65 25.20 42.72
N GLY A 426 -31.78 26.45 42.28
CA GLY A 426 -33.05 27.06 41.90
C GLY A 426 -33.53 28.16 42.84
N GLY A 427 -34.70 28.71 42.50
CA GLY A 427 -35.45 29.66 43.32
C GLY A 427 -36.63 28.95 43.99
N PHE A 428 -36.80 29.20 45.28
CA PHE A 428 -37.74 28.51 46.15
C PHE A 428 -38.68 29.52 46.80
N ASN A 429 -39.97 29.19 46.85
CA ASN A 429 -40.95 30.04 47.51
C ASN A 429 -41.08 29.64 48.99
N VAL A 430 -40.60 30.49 49.90
CA VAL A 430 -40.74 30.35 51.35
C VAL A 430 -41.97 31.16 51.81
N PRO A 431 -43.02 30.51 52.34
CA PRO A 431 -44.20 31.19 52.91
C PRO A 431 -43.84 32.29 53.94
N GLU A 432 -44.73 33.25 54.16
CA GLU A 432 -44.50 34.36 55.11
C GLU A 432 -44.25 33.90 56.56
N ASP A 433 -44.81 32.77 56.95
CA ASP A 433 -44.64 32.12 58.25
C ASP A 433 -43.52 31.06 58.24
N GLY A 434 -42.76 30.96 57.14
CA GLY A 434 -41.62 30.06 56.97
C GLY A 434 -40.27 30.75 57.07
N ARG A 435 -39.21 29.94 57.17
CA ARG A 435 -37.81 30.40 57.14
C ARG A 435 -36.94 29.52 56.25
N THR A 436 -35.80 30.04 55.84
CA THR A 436 -34.74 29.21 55.25
C THR A 436 -33.83 28.70 56.36
N VAL A 437 -33.60 27.39 56.39
CA VAL A 437 -32.77 26.71 57.37
C VAL A 437 -31.58 26.10 56.64
N VAL A 438 -30.37 26.53 56.97
CA VAL A 438 -29.13 26.02 56.37
C VAL A 438 -28.38 25.20 57.41
N TYR A 439 -28.03 23.97 57.06
CA TYR A 439 -27.13 23.10 57.81
C TYR A 439 -25.83 22.99 57.02
N GLY A 440 -24.69 23.35 57.62
CA GLY A 440 -23.35 23.15 57.03
C GLY A 440 -22.96 21.68 57.00
N SER A 441 -23.29 20.97 58.10
CA SER A 441 -22.96 19.57 58.32
C SER A 441 -21.51 19.35 58.74
N ASP A 442 -20.80 18.34 58.23
CA ASP A 442 -19.41 18.11 58.64
C ASP A 442 -18.49 18.81 57.63
N GLY A 443 -17.54 19.62 58.07
CA GLY A 443 -16.64 20.34 57.16
C GLY A 443 -16.25 21.70 57.71
N ASN A 444 -15.31 22.40 57.06
CA ASN A 444 -15.06 23.81 57.32
C ASN A 444 -15.85 24.66 56.33
N ASP A 445 -17.12 24.89 56.63
CA ASP A 445 -18.04 25.41 55.63
C ASP A 445 -17.97 26.94 55.51
N GLN A 446 -18.26 27.44 54.32
CA GLN A 446 -18.45 28.87 54.07
C GLN A 446 -19.89 29.13 53.68
N ILE A 447 -20.66 29.70 54.60
CA ILE A 447 -22.09 29.93 54.45
C ILE A 447 -22.37 31.43 54.36
N TYR A 448 -22.92 31.87 53.24
CA TYR A 448 -23.24 33.26 52.95
C TYR A 448 -24.75 33.46 52.79
N ALA A 449 -25.37 34.19 53.70
CA ALA A 449 -26.80 34.54 53.71
C ALA A 449 -27.02 36.03 54.03
N THR A 450 -26.36 36.91 53.29
CA THR A 450 -26.16 38.33 53.64
C THR A 450 -27.23 39.31 53.20
N ASP A 451 -28.19 38.88 52.37
CA ASP A 451 -29.22 39.75 51.78
C ASP A 451 -30.61 39.11 51.87
N ALA A 452 -30.84 38.33 52.93
CA ALA A 452 -32.09 37.64 53.12
C ALA A 452 -33.18 38.57 53.66
N ARG A 453 -34.24 38.76 52.86
CA ARG A 453 -35.48 39.44 53.28
C ARG A 453 -36.41 38.50 54.06
N SER A 454 -36.18 37.18 53.94
CA SER A 454 -36.76 36.14 54.80
C SER A 454 -35.92 35.92 56.06
N SER A 455 -36.55 35.33 57.08
CA SER A 455 -35.79 34.77 58.22
C SER A 455 -34.89 33.63 57.72
N VAL A 456 -33.60 33.66 58.07
CA VAL A 456 -32.64 32.59 57.77
C VAL A 456 -31.98 32.14 59.06
N ALA A 457 -32.08 30.85 59.35
CA ALA A 457 -31.38 30.19 60.46
C ALA A 457 -30.23 29.35 59.90
N ILE A 458 -29.03 29.52 60.46
CA ILE A 458 -27.83 28.81 60.00
C ILE A 458 -27.25 27.98 61.13
N PHE A 459 -27.01 26.71 60.85
CA PHE A 459 -26.34 25.77 61.71
C PHE A 459 -25.06 25.32 61.01
N GLY A 460 -23.90 25.79 61.46
CA GLY A 460 -22.61 25.33 60.90
C GLY A 460 -22.38 23.83 61.13
N GLU A 461 -22.86 23.31 62.27
CA GLU A 461 -22.65 21.93 62.71
C GLU A 461 -21.18 21.64 63.05
N ALA A 462 -20.50 20.67 62.42
CA ALA A 462 -19.20 20.19 62.88
C ALA A 462 -18.04 20.70 61.99
N GLY A 463 -17.21 21.58 62.54
CA GLY A 463 -15.96 22.02 61.94
C GLY A 463 -15.66 23.49 62.21
N HIS A 464 -14.81 24.11 61.40
CA HIS A 464 -14.48 25.53 61.52
C HIS A 464 -15.24 26.36 60.48
N ASP A 465 -16.50 26.64 60.79
CA ASP A 465 -17.41 27.28 59.83
C ASP A 465 -17.26 28.79 59.81
N ARG A 466 -17.32 29.35 58.60
CA ARG A 466 -17.38 30.77 58.34
C ARG A 466 -18.79 31.15 57.89
N ILE A 467 -19.54 31.73 58.81
CA ILE A 467 -20.93 32.17 58.58
C ILE A 467 -20.98 33.69 58.39
N THR A 468 -21.65 34.13 57.32
CA THR A 468 -21.87 35.56 57.03
C THR A 468 -23.34 35.82 56.73
N GLY A 469 -24.05 36.56 57.60
CA GLY A 469 -25.51 36.80 57.47
C GLY A 469 -26.36 35.75 58.22
N GLY A 470 -27.69 35.90 58.18
CA GLY A 470 -28.62 35.07 58.98
C GLY A 470 -28.68 35.43 60.48
N SER A 471 -29.56 34.76 61.23
CA SER A 471 -29.71 34.86 62.69
C SER A 471 -29.10 33.69 63.44
#